data_AF-A0A9X8VEF6-F1
#
_entry.id   AF-A0A9X8VEF6-F1
#
_cell.length_a   1.000
_cell.length_b   1.000
_cell.length_c   1.000
_cell.angle_alpha   90.00
_cell.angle_beta   90.00
_cell.angle_gamma   90.00
#
_symmetry.space_group_name_H-M   'P 1'
#
loop_
_entity.id
_entity.type
_entity.pdbx_description
1 polymer ?
#
loop_
_entity_poly.entity_id
_entity_poly.type
_entity_poly.pdbx_seq_one_letter_code
_entity_poly.pdbx_strand_id
1 'polypeptide(L)' 'MIIPALDLIDGNVVRLHQGDYGQQRDYGNDPLLRLQDYQQQGAQV' A
#
# COMPACT_ATOMS: atom_id res chain seq x y z
N MET A 1 10.82 -12.57 8.94
CA MET A 1 9.40 -12.27 8.69
C MET A 1 9.32 -10.94 7.97
N ILE A 2 8.64 -10.88 6.83
CA ILE A 2 8.45 -9.65 6.05
C ILE A 2 6.99 -9.21 6.24
N ILE A 3 6.77 -7.94 6.58
CA ILE A 3 5.44 -7.37 6.76
C ILE A 3 5.22 -6.32 5.66
N PRO A 4 4.50 -6.64 4.58
CA PRO A 4 4.14 -5.66 3.57
C PRO A 4 3.15 -4.63 4.13
N ALA A 5 3.23 -3.38 3.66
CA ALA A 5 2.39 -2.29 4.12
C ALA A 5 1.85 -1.49 2.93
N LEU A 6 0.58 -1.10 3.01
CA LEU A 6 -0.06 -0.16 2.10
C LEU A 6 -0.54 1.04 2.92
N ASP A 7 -0.22 2.24 2.44
CA ASP A 7 -0.76 3.48 2.98
C ASP A 7 -1.98 3.87 2.14
N LEU A 8 -3.09 4.27 2.78
CA LEU A 8 -4.34 4.60 2.11
C LEU A 8 -4.76 6.05 2.40
N ILE A 9 -5.11 6.78 1.34
CA ILE A 9 -5.76 8.10 1.41
C ILE A 9 -6.94 8.08 0.44
N ASP A 10 -8.15 8.35 0.95
CA ASP A 10 -9.40 8.39 0.18
C ASP A 10 -9.64 7.15 -0.71
N GLY A 11 -9.21 5.97 -0.24
CA GLY A 11 -9.33 4.70 -0.97
C GLY A 11 -8.21 4.42 -1.97
N ASN A 12 -7.30 5.36 -2.21
CA ASN A 12 -6.14 5.17 -3.08
C ASN A 12 -4.93 4.66 -2.28
N VAL A 13 -4.17 3.77 -2.90
CA VAL A 13 -2.86 3.34 -2.42
C VAL A 13 -1.86 4.44 -2.72
N VAL A 14 -1.19 4.93 -1.69
CA VAL A 14 -0.25 6.05 -1.82
C VAL A 14 1.08 5.74 -1.14
N ARG A 15 2.07 6.58 -1.41
CA ARG A 15 3.27 6.72 -0.58
C ARG A 15 3.59 8.19 -0.41
N LEU A 16 3.85 8.60 0.82
CA LEU A 16 4.35 9.95 1.12
C LEU A 16 5.86 9.91 1.35
N HIS A 17 6.60 10.81 0.73
CA HIS A 17 8.03 10.97 1.04
C HIS A 17 8.17 11.56 2.45
N GLN A 18 8.71 10.77 3.38
CA GLN A 18 8.85 11.16 4.80
C GLN A 18 7.55 11.66 5.47
N GLY A 19 6.38 11.18 5.01
CA GLY A 19 5.08 11.60 5.53
C GLY A 19 4.57 12.95 5.01
N ASP A 20 5.27 13.57 4.04
CA ASP A 20 4.86 14.83 3.43
C ASP A 20 3.73 14.60 2.40
N TYR A 21 2.53 15.10 2.72
CA TYR A 21 1.35 15.05 1.85
C TYR A 21 1.55 15.85 0.55
N GLY A 22 2.42 16.87 0.54
CA GLY A 22 2.81 17.59 -0.66
C GLY A 22 3.70 16.79 -1.61
N GLN A 23 4.27 15.68 -1.14
CA GLN A 23 5.12 14.75 -1.90
C GLN A 23 4.51 13.35 -1.94
N GLN A 24 3.26 13.29 -2.36
CA GLN A 24 2.51 12.05 -2.56
C GLN A 24 2.82 11.41 -3.91
N ARG A 25 2.91 10.07 -3.91
CA ARG A 25 2.85 9.24 -5.11
C ARG A 25 1.64 8.32 -5.04
N ASP A 26 0.85 8.31 -6.11
CA ASP A 26 -0.35 7.48 -6.28
C ASP A 26 0.01 6.14 -6.95
N TYR A 27 -0.61 5.05 -6.50
CA TYR A 27 -0.42 3.68 -6.98
C TYR A 27 -1.72 2.98 -7.38
N GLY A 28 -2.83 3.71 -7.48
CA GLY A 28 -4.17 3.23 -7.87
C GLY A 28 -5.11 2.96 -6.69
N ASN A 29 -6.35 2.59 -7.01
CA ASN A 29 -7.47 2.49 -6.06
C ASN A 29 -7.92 1.04 -5.77
N ASP A 30 -7.07 0.05 -6.05
CA ASP A 30 -7.36 -1.37 -5.84
C ASP A 30 -6.52 -1.98 -4.69
N PRO A 31 -6.69 -1.51 -3.43
CA PRO A 31 -5.88 -1.98 -2.30
C PRO A 31 -6.12 -3.46 -1.99
N LEU A 32 -7.33 -3.96 -2.22
CA LEU A 32 -7.68 -5.37 -1.98
C LEU A 32 -6.88 -6.31 -2.88
N LEU A 33 -6.77 -5.98 -4.17
CA LEU A 33 -6.02 -6.81 -5.13
C LEU A 33 -4.54 -6.88 -4.71
N ARG A 34 -3.93 -5.75 -4.32
CA ARG A 34 -2.54 -5.73 -3.84
C ARG A 34 -2.34 -6.57 -2.57
N LEU A 35 -3.26 -6.51 -1.61
CA LEU A 35 -3.17 -7.32 -0.40
C LEU A 35 -3.31 -8.82 -0.71
N GLN A 36 -4.21 -9.19 -1.63
CA GLN A 36 -4.36 -10.57 -2.09
C GLN A 36 -3.08 -11.07 -2.76
N ASP A 37 -2.42 -10.25 -3.59
CA ASP A 37 -1.14 -10.59 -4.20
C ASP A 37 -0.04 -10.82 -3.14
N TYR A 38 0.02 -9.99 -2.09
CA TYR A 38 0.96 -10.20 -0.99
C TYR A 38 0.70 -11.51 -0.25
N GLN A 39 -0.57 -11.82 0.04
CA GLN A 39 -0.95 -13.08 0.66
C GLN A 39 -0.57 -14.28 -0.22
N GLN A 40 -0.79 -14.18 -1.54
CA GLN A 40 -0.39 -15.22 -2.51
C GLN A 40 1.13 -15.41 -2.56
N GLN A 41 1.91 -14.34 -2.33
CA GLN A 41 3.36 -14.39 -2.22
C GLN A 41 3.86 -14.93 -0.87
N GLY A 42 2.96 -15.31 0.03
CA GLY A 42 3.29 -15.92 1.31
C GLY A 42 3.46 -14.91 2.45
N ALA A 43 2.98 -13.67 2.30
CA ALA A 43 2.85 -12.78 3.44
C ALA A 43 1.87 -13.39 4.45
N GLN A 44 2.29 -13.40 5.72
CA GLN A 44 1.52 -13.93 6.85
C GLN A 44 1.37 -12.82 7.90
N VAL A 45 0.29 -12.91 8.67
CA VAL A 45 -0.06 -11.97 9.77
C VAL A 45 0.47 -12.47 11.11
#